data_AF-A0A524E5T2-F1
#
_entry.id   AF-A0A524E5T2-F1
#
_cell.length_a   1.000
_cell.length_b   1.000
_cell.length_c   1.000
_cell.angle_alpha   90.00
_cell.angle_beta   90.00
_cell.angle_gamma   90.00
#
_symmetry.space_group_name_H-M   'P 1'
#
loop_
_entity.id
_entity.type
_entity.pdbx_description
1 polymer ?
#
loop_
_entity_poly.entity_id
_entity_poly.type
_entity_poly.pdbx_seq_one_letter_code
_entity_poly.pdbx_strand_id
1 'polypeptide(L)'
;MAVGLIRCPRCGNENRADSFQCSFCGKRLRIEKIEKFQFFRRIEEEWVSPAPWYKKIYWLFLDPARAFHDINHERSKAPGYLILLFNTVLWGLMGLAVMAHIQFVSINGKPVSPYSISLIPYGLIMFLTFLIIGFIFQLIFYHVLIWLFSLGANYAVGFSKILEDRFGKEKEEKYKESEMSPFSIYKSGTLMQRQAAYKYKMLMCAFAPLLLINTIKILIILIALPTVRVDISSGNFNDSILTKIFSSPTWAVLDVIDALTMAIWIPILMTFAIRELSNSSTFRVLISSFIIGTAVAIFFFFLRPTLFG
;
A
#
# COMPACT_ATOMS: atom_id res chain seq x y z
N MET A 1 18.36 7.99 34.15
CA MET A 1 17.67 9.25 33.79
C MET A 1 16.23 9.10 34.24
N ALA A 2 15.72 9.98 35.11
CA ALA A 2 14.32 9.95 35.51
C ALA A 2 13.45 10.22 34.28
N VAL A 3 12.67 9.22 33.88
CA VAL A 3 11.72 9.36 32.77
C VAL A 3 10.62 10.30 33.28
N GLY A 4 10.54 11.51 32.71
CA GLY A 4 9.46 12.43 33.05
C GLY A 4 8.11 11.72 32.88
N LEU A 5 7.14 12.01 33.75
CA LEU A 5 5.79 11.46 33.66
C LEU A 5 4.83 12.59 33.28
N ILE A 6 3.85 12.28 32.42
CA ILE A 6 2.75 13.18 32.06
C ILE A 6 1.44 12.56 32.53
N ARG A 7 0.64 13.32 33.28
CA ARG A 7 -0.71 12.90 33.67
C ARG A 7 -1.67 13.11 32.52
N CYS A 8 -2.48 12.09 32.25
CA CYS A 8 -3.50 12.20 31.23
C CYS A 8 -4.68 13.07 31.71
N PRO A 9 -5.12 14.05 30.91
CA PRO A 9 -6.26 14.90 31.24
C PRO A 9 -7.63 14.20 31.03
N ARG A 10 -7.69 12.88 30.79
CA ARG A 10 -8.95 12.08 30.86
C ARG A 10 -8.90 11.14 32.05
N CYS A 11 -7.89 10.28 32.03
CA CYS A 11 -7.82 9.08 32.87
C CYS A 11 -7.12 9.37 34.21
N GLY A 12 -6.45 10.52 34.35
CA GLY A 12 -5.61 10.83 35.51
C GLY A 12 -4.30 10.04 35.56
N ASN A 13 -4.21 8.89 34.87
CA ASN A 13 -3.05 8.02 34.91
C ASN A 13 -1.79 8.67 34.36
N GLU A 14 -0.67 8.29 34.98
CA GLU A 14 0.66 8.72 34.62
C GLU A 14 1.16 7.90 33.44
N ASN A 15 1.64 8.61 32.42
CA ASN A 15 2.22 8.02 31.24
C ASN A 15 3.65 8.52 31.09
N ARG A 16 4.49 7.79 30.36
CA ARG A 16 5.84 8.25 30.03
C ARG A 16 5.79 9.59 29.30
N ALA A 17 6.72 10.50 29.56
CA ALA A 17 6.71 11.83 28.96
C ALA A 17 6.86 11.80 27.44
N ASP A 18 7.39 10.74 26.84
CA ASP A 18 7.46 10.57 25.39
C ASP A 18 6.16 10.02 24.77
N SER A 19 5.15 9.67 25.58
CA SER A 19 3.92 9.09 25.06
C SER A 19 3.01 10.14 24.42
N PHE A 20 2.44 9.78 23.26
CA PHE A 20 1.47 10.60 22.53
C PHE A 20 0.03 10.34 22.97
N GLN A 21 -0.21 9.29 23.75
CA GLN A 21 -1.53 8.80 24.15
C GLN A 21 -1.48 8.15 25.55
N CYS A 22 -2.56 8.26 26.34
CA CYS A 22 -2.73 7.51 27.60
C CYS A 22 -2.80 6.02 27.25
N SER A 23 -1.90 5.20 27.81
CA SER A 23 -1.90 3.75 27.65
C SER A 23 -3.20 3.10 28.14
N PHE A 24 -3.87 3.76 29.09
CA PHE A 24 -5.09 3.25 29.72
C PHE A 24 -6.38 3.64 28.99
N CYS A 25 -6.59 4.93 28.70
CA CYS A 25 -7.85 5.40 28.10
C CYS A 25 -7.75 5.78 26.62
N GLY A 26 -6.56 5.70 26.03
CA GLY A 26 -6.37 6.12 24.65
C GLY A 26 -6.51 7.63 24.41
N LYS A 27 -6.64 8.49 25.44
CA LYS A 27 -6.69 9.95 25.20
C LYS A 27 -5.32 10.46 24.79
N ARG A 28 -5.32 11.33 23.79
CA ARG A 28 -4.14 12.01 23.30
C ARG A 28 -3.50 12.93 24.35
N LEU A 29 -2.18 12.91 24.40
CA LEU A 29 -1.37 13.69 25.34
C LEU A 29 -0.60 14.82 24.66
N ARG A 30 -0.30 14.71 23.36
CA ARG A 30 0.50 15.69 22.61
C ARG A 30 0.00 15.91 21.19
N ILE A 31 0.05 17.17 20.75
CA ILE A 31 -0.28 17.59 19.38
C ILE A 31 0.99 18.10 18.69
N GLU A 32 1.40 17.45 17.60
CA GLU A 32 2.55 17.89 16.82
C GLU A 32 2.16 19.05 15.88
N LYS A 33 3.11 19.96 15.59
CA LYS A 33 2.87 21.07 14.66
C LYS A 33 2.41 20.59 13.28
N ILE A 34 2.98 19.49 12.79
CA ILE A 34 2.60 18.91 11.48
C ILE A 34 1.14 18.46 11.44
N GLU A 35 0.58 18.04 12.57
CA GLU A 35 -0.81 17.57 12.66
C GLU A 35 -1.83 18.71 12.68
N LYS A 36 -1.38 19.97 12.73
CA LYS A 36 -2.24 21.15 12.48
C LYS A 36 -2.57 21.31 10.99
N PHE A 37 -1.76 20.75 10.09
CA PHE A 37 -2.09 20.72 8.67
C PHE A 37 -3.22 19.73 8.43
N GLN A 38 -4.22 20.14 7.65
CA GLN A 38 -5.43 19.35 7.39
C GLN A 38 -5.14 17.94 6.89
N PHE A 39 -4.10 17.78 6.06
CA PHE A 39 -3.72 16.49 5.50
C PHE A 39 -3.16 15.52 6.55
N PHE A 40 -2.42 16.01 7.55
CA PHE A 40 -1.81 15.19 8.61
C PHE A 40 -2.61 15.17 9.92
N ARG A 41 -3.79 15.78 9.93
CA ARG A 41 -4.73 15.76 11.06
C ARG A 41 -4.96 14.33 11.54
N ARG A 42 -5.02 14.14 12.85
CA ARG A 42 -5.60 12.92 13.44
C ARG A 42 -7.09 13.09 13.64
N ILE A 43 -7.83 12.01 13.42
CA ILE A 43 -9.26 11.97 13.67
C ILE A 43 -9.46 11.41 15.08
N GLU A 44 -10.28 12.11 15.86
CA GLU A 44 -10.64 11.75 17.24
C GLU A 44 -12.16 11.60 17.40
N GLU A 45 -12.88 11.50 16.28
CA GLU A 45 -14.33 11.28 16.24
C GLU A 45 -14.68 9.90 16.84
N GLU A 46 -15.78 9.82 17.59
CA GLU A 46 -16.24 8.55 18.13
C GLU A 46 -16.54 7.56 16.99
N TRP A 47 -15.88 6.40 17.03
CA TRP A 47 -16.08 5.37 16.02
C TRP A 47 -17.40 4.65 16.27
N VAL A 48 -18.35 4.81 15.33
CA VAL A 48 -19.70 4.25 15.44
C VAL A 48 -19.79 2.89 14.75
N SER A 49 -19.34 2.80 13.50
CA SER A 49 -19.43 1.58 12.70
C SER A 49 -18.38 1.56 11.59
N PRO A 50 -17.93 0.37 11.16
CA PRO A 50 -16.94 0.26 10.11
C PRO A 50 -17.52 0.67 8.76
N ALA A 51 -16.77 1.47 8.01
CA ALA A 51 -17.14 1.73 6.63
C ALA A 51 -16.96 0.47 5.76
N PRO A 52 -17.77 0.31 4.69
CA PRO A 52 -17.58 -0.77 3.75
C PRO A 52 -16.25 -0.64 3.01
N TRP A 53 -15.72 -1.76 2.51
CA TRP A 53 -14.37 -1.84 1.94
C TRP A 53 -14.13 -0.85 0.79
N TYR A 54 -15.12 -0.61 -0.07
CA TYR A 54 -14.99 0.32 -1.20
C TYR A 54 -14.86 1.77 -0.75
N LYS A 55 -15.56 2.16 0.32
CA LYS A 55 -15.49 3.49 0.90
C LYS A 55 -14.13 3.72 1.57
N LYS A 56 -13.58 2.68 2.22
CA LYS A 56 -12.21 2.69 2.75
C LYS A 56 -11.19 2.92 1.64
N ILE A 57 -11.30 2.23 0.51
CA ILE A 57 -10.40 2.43 -0.64
C ILE A 57 -10.53 3.85 -1.19
N TYR A 58 -11.75 4.35 -1.39
CA TYR A 58 -11.99 5.72 -1.84
C TYR A 58 -11.36 6.77 -0.92
N TRP A 59 -11.51 6.61 0.40
CA TRP A 59 -10.91 7.51 1.37
C TRP A 59 -9.38 7.44 1.40
N LEU A 60 -8.74 6.32 1.03
CA LEU A 60 -7.27 6.27 0.94
C LEU A 60 -6.71 7.29 -0.07
N PHE A 61 -7.52 7.73 -1.05
CA PHE A 61 -7.13 8.76 -2.01
C PHE A 61 -7.49 10.18 -1.56
N LEU A 62 -8.66 10.38 -0.94
CA LEU A 62 -9.17 11.71 -0.61
C LEU A 62 -8.87 12.18 0.81
N ASP A 63 -8.95 11.27 1.78
CA ASP A 63 -8.76 11.54 3.20
C ASP A 63 -8.09 10.32 3.86
N PRO A 64 -6.76 10.17 3.66
CA PRO A 64 -6.04 9.00 4.14
C PRO A 64 -6.04 8.91 5.66
N ALA A 65 -6.05 10.05 6.37
CA ALA A 65 -6.16 10.08 7.82
C ALA A 65 -7.46 9.41 8.30
N ARG A 66 -8.60 9.72 7.66
CA ARG A 66 -9.87 9.05 7.95
C ARG A 66 -9.87 7.57 7.58
N ALA A 67 -9.31 7.23 6.44
CA ALA A 67 -9.24 5.84 6.00
C ALA A 67 -8.45 4.99 7.00
N PHE A 68 -7.25 5.42 7.40
CA PHE A 68 -6.42 4.67 8.34
C PHE A 68 -7.00 4.67 9.76
N HIS A 69 -7.69 5.73 10.18
CA HIS A 69 -8.45 5.74 11.43
C HIS A 69 -9.50 4.63 11.43
N ASP A 70 -10.36 4.56 10.41
CA ASP A 70 -11.42 3.53 10.32
C ASP A 70 -10.85 2.10 10.16
N ILE A 71 -9.79 1.94 9.37
CA ILE A 71 -9.10 0.65 9.21
C ILE A 71 -8.48 0.18 10.52
N ASN A 72 -7.93 1.08 11.35
CA ASN A 72 -7.32 0.72 12.62
C ASN A 72 -8.33 0.23 13.66
N HIS A 73 -9.58 0.69 13.59
CA HIS A 73 -10.65 0.26 14.49
C HIS A 73 -11.17 -1.14 14.14
N GLU A 74 -11.18 -1.53 12.86
CA GLU A 74 -11.55 -2.88 12.42
C GLU A 74 -10.51 -3.48 11.45
N ARG A 75 -9.36 -3.86 12.00
CA ARG A 75 -8.18 -4.28 11.23
C ARG A 75 -8.35 -5.61 10.50
N SER A 76 -9.19 -6.50 11.03
CA SER A 76 -9.49 -7.80 10.41
C SER A 76 -10.08 -7.66 9.01
N LYS A 77 -10.87 -6.60 8.79
CA LYS A 77 -11.53 -6.22 7.52
C LYS A 77 -10.78 -5.14 6.73
N ALA A 78 -9.50 -4.93 7.00
CA ALA A 78 -8.67 -4.03 6.21
C ALA A 78 -8.58 -4.49 4.73
N PRO A 79 -8.74 -3.59 3.74
CA PRO A 79 -8.79 -3.96 2.32
C PRO A 79 -7.42 -4.24 1.70
N GLY A 80 -6.36 -4.48 2.49
CA GLY A 80 -4.99 -4.63 1.98
C GLY A 80 -4.82 -5.74 0.93
N TYR A 81 -5.43 -6.91 1.16
CA TYR A 81 -5.39 -8.00 0.17
C TYR A 81 -6.25 -7.72 -1.06
N LEU A 82 -7.34 -6.95 -0.92
CA LEU A 82 -8.14 -6.51 -2.07
C LEU A 82 -7.34 -5.55 -2.96
N ILE A 83 -6.53 -4.67 -2.35
CA ILE A 83 -5.63 -3.77 -3.08
C ILE A 83 -4.57 -4.57 -3.85
N LEU A 84 -4.01 -5.63 -3.27
CA LEU A 84 -3.11 -6.55 -3.98
C LEU A 84 -3.82 -7.20 -5.17
N LEU A 85 -5.01 -7.77 -4.95
CA LEU A 85 -5.78 -8.45 -5.99
C LEU A 85 -6.16 -7.50 -7.14
N PHE A 86 -6.65 -6.29 -6.86
CA PHE A 86 -6.99 -5.34 -7.91
C PHE A 86 -5.75 -4.87 -8.67
N ASN A 87 -4.62 -4.65 -8.00
CA ASN A 87 -3.38 -4.34 -8.69
C ASN A 87 -2.92 -5.50 -9.59
N THR A 88 -3.14 -6.74 -9.17
CA THR A 88 -2.80 -7.93 -9.96
C THR A 88 -3.68 -8.03 -11.22
N VAL A 89 -4.98 -7.75 -11.09
CA VAL A 89 -5.90 -7.69 -12.23
C VAL A 89 -5.49 -6.58 -13.21
N LEU A 90 -5.09 -5.41 -12.70
CA LEU A 90 -4.58 -4.31 -13.55
C LEU A 90 -3.34 -4.72 -14.35
N TRP A 91 -2.45 -5.55 -13.78
CA TRP A 91 -1.32 -6.09 -14.55
C TRP A 91 -1.78 -7.00 -15.69
N GLY A 92 -2.77 -7.86 -15.47
CA GLY A 92 -3.38 -8.63 -16.56
C GLY A 92 -3.96 -7.73 -17.65
N LEU A 93 -4.69 -6.68 -17.27
CA LEU A 93 -5.23 -5.68 -18.22
C LEU A 93 -4.13 -4.92 -18.97
N MET A 94 -2.98 -4.68 -18.32
CA MET A 94 -1.80 -4.11 -18.98
C MET A 94 -1.25 -5.04 -20.07
N GLY A 95 -1.25 -6.35 -19.84
CA GLY A 95 -0.91 -7.34 -20.87
C GLY A 95 -1.86 -7.30 -22.07
N LEU A 96 -3.16 -7.10 -21.83
CA LEU A 96 -4.14 -6.90 -22.92
C LEU A 96 -3.91 -5.57 -23.65
N ALA A 97 -3.53 -4.52 -22.94
CA ALA A 97 -3.19 -3.25 -23.56
C ALA A 97 -1.98 -3.39 -24.50
N VAL A 98 -0.92 -4.09 -24.08
CA VAL A 98 0.22 -4.42 -24.96
C VAL A 98 -0.24 -5.23 -26.18
N MET A 99 -1.12 -6.20 -25.96
CA MET A 99 -1.67 -7.05 -27.03
C MET A 99 -2.43 -6.24 -28.09
N ALA A 100 -3.10 -5.15 -27.71
CA ALA A 100 -3.81 -4.29 -28.65
C ALA A 100 -2.90 -3.63 -29.71
N HIS A 101 -1.60 -3.55 -29.44
CA HIS A 101 -0.60 -3.02 -30.39
C HIS A 101 0.01 -4.09 -31.30
N ILE A 102 -0.35 -5.36 -31.12
CA ILE A 102 0.13 -6.49 -31.93
C ILE A 102 -0.92 -6.81 -33.01
N GLN A 103 -0.61 -6.49 -34.26
CA GLN A 103 -1.49 -6.75 -35.41
C GLN A 103 -1.05 -8.03 -36.13
N PHE A 104 -1.82 -9.11 -36.01
CA PHE A 104 -1.54 -10.33 -36.77
C PHE A 104 -1.99 -10.18 -38.23
N VAL A 105 -1.06 -10.36 -39.16
CA VAL A 105 -1.34 -10.32 -40.61
C VAL A 105 -1.79 -11.69 -41.10
N SER A 106 -1.08 -12.74 -40.69
CA SER A 106 -1.43 -14.14 -40.98
C SER A 106 -1.06 -15.08 -39.85
N ILE A 107 -1.88 -16.12 -39.69
CA ILE A 107 -1.68 -17.24 -38.76
C ILE A 107 -1.77 -18.52 -39.58
N ASN A 108 -0.73 -19.36 -39.55
CA ASN A 108 -0.65 -20.60 -40.33
C ASN A 108 -0.92 -20.38 -41.84
N GLY A 109 -0.41 -19.26 -42.39
CA GLY A 109 -0.56 -18.90 -43.80
C GLY A 109 -1.95 -18.40 -44.21
N LYS A 110 -2.91 -18.27 -43.28
CA LYS A 110 -4.23 -17.69 -43.55
C LYS A 110 -4.27 -16.23 -43.08
N PRO A 111 -4.78 -15.28 -43.89
CA PRO A 111 -4.95 -13.91 -43.45
C PRO A 111 -5.99 -13.87 -42.32
N VAL A 112 -5.71 -13.08 -41.28
CA VAL A 112 -6.59 -12.97 -40.11
C VAL A 112 -7.08 -11.53 -40.01
N SER A 113 -8.39 -11.36 -39.82
CA SER A 113 -8.93 -10.03 -39.54
C SER A 113 -8.57 -9.60 -38.11
N PRO A 114 -8.34 -8.31 -37.85
CA PRO A 114 -7.98 -7.81 -36.51
C PRO A 114 -8.99 -8.13 -35.41
N TYR A 115 -10.25 -8.42 -35.79
CA TYR A 115 -11.36 -8.73 -34.89
C TYR A 115 -11.77 -10.20 -34.93
N SER A 116 -10.90 -11.08 -35.45
CA SER A 116 -11.19 -12.51 -35.53
C SER A 116 -11.28 -13.15 -34.14
N ILE A 117 -12.28 -14.02 -33.95
CA ILE A 117 -12.46 -14.84 -32.74
C ILE A 117 -11.22 -15.70 -32.46
N SER A 118 -10.45 -16.06 -33.50
CA SER A 118 -9.19 -16.81 -33.36
C SER A 118 -8.11 -16.08 -32.55
N LEU A 119 -8.26 -14.78 -32.29
CA LEU A 119 -7.32 -13.98 -31.49
C LEU A 119 -7.60 -13.99 -29.99
N ILE A 120 -8.81 -14.41 -29.58
CA ILE A 120 -9.22 -14.45 -28.17
C ILE A 120 -8.28 -15.33 -27.31
N PRO A 121 -7.87 -16.54 -27.75
CA PRO A 121 -6.94 -17.37 -26.97
C PRO A 121 -5.59 -16.69 -26.72
N TYR A 122 -5.05 -15.97 -27.70
CA TYR A 122 -3.79 -15.24 -27.56
C TYR A 122 -3.91 -14.09 -26.56
N GLY A 123 -5.02 -13.34 -26.61
CA GLY A 123 -5.31 -12.30 -25.61
C GLY A 123 -5.45 -12.86 -24.20
N LEU A 124 -6.14 -14.00 -24.04
CA LEU A 124 -6.30 -14.67 -22.75
C LEU A 124 -4.96 -15.19 -22.20
N ILE A 125 -4.10 -15.77 -23.05
CA ILE A 125 -2.75 -16.20 -22.64
C ILE A 125 -1.93 -14.99 -22.17
N MET A 126 -1.93 -13.89 -22.93
CA MET A 126 -1.22 -12.66 -22.55
C MET A 126 -1.73 -12.08 -21.23
N PHE A 127 -3.06 -12.03 -21.05
CA PHE A 127 -3.68 -11.62 -19.80
C PHE A 127 -3.24 -12.49 -18.62
N LEU A 128 -3.31 -13.83 -18.77
CA LEU A 128 -2.94 -14.75 -17.71
C LEU A 128 -1.46 -14.69 -17.36
N THR A 129 -0.57 -14.60 -18.36
CA THR A 129 0.87 -14.47 -18.14
C THR A 129 1.19 -13.20 -17.35
N PHE A 130 0.64 -12.05 -17.77
CA PHE A 130 0.84 -10.79 -17.03
C PHE A 130 0.18 -10.80 -15.66
N LEU A 131 -0.98 -11.45 -15.50
CA LEU A 131 -1.66 -11.58 -14.22
C LEU A 131 -0.82 -12.41 -13.24
N ILE A 132 -0.30 -13.57 -13.66
CA ILE A 132 0.50 -14.45 -12.78
C ILE A 132 1.84 -13.79 -12.42
N ILE A 133 2.56 -13.25 -13.42
CA ILE A 133 3.82 -12.54 -13.18
C ILE A 133 3.58 -11.32 -12.29
N GLY A 134 2.54 -10.53 -12.58
CA GLY A 134 2.14 -9.37 -11.80
C GLY A 134 1.78 -9.72 -10.36
N PHE A 135 1.06 -10.83 -10.14
CA PHE A 135 0.72 -11.33 -8.81
C PHE A 135 1.98 -11.65 -7.99
N ILE A 136 2.87 -12.47 -8.55
CA ILE A 136 4.10 -12.91 -7.87
C ILE A 136 4.99 -11.69 -7.58
N PHE A 137 5.17 -10.83 -8.58
CA PHE A 137 5.97 -9.61 -8.44
C PHE A 137 5.41 -8.71 -7.35
N GLN A 138 4.11 -8.38 -7.37
CA GLN A 138 3.49 -7.51 -6.36
C GLN A 138 3.51 -8.12 -4.97
N LEU A 139 3.30 -9.43 -4.85
CA LEU A 139 3.38 -10.13 -3.58
C LEU A 139 4.77 -9.93 -2.97
N ILE A 140 5.82 -10.28 -3.71
CA ILE A 140 7.22 -10.14 -3.24
C ILE A 140 7.51 -8.66 -2.94
N PHE A 141 7.18 -7.78 -3.87
CA PHE A 141 7.45 -6.34 -3.77
C PHE A 141 6.79 -5.72 -2.53
N TYR A 142 5.51 -6.00 -2.27
CA TYR A 142 4.80 -5.47 -1.10
C TYR A 142 5.39 -6.00 0.20
N HIS A 143 5.76 -7.29 0.26
CA HIS A 143 6.38 -7.86 1.46
C HIS A 143 7.74 -7.23 1.75
N VAL A 144 8.59 -7.08 0.73
CA VAL A 144 9.90 -6.45 0.85
C VAL A 144 9.76 -4.99 1.28
N LEU A 145 8.85 -4.23 0.67
CA LEU A 145 8.62 -2.83 1.05
C LEU A 145 8.10 -2.70 2.48
N ILE A 146 7.08 -3.49 2.86
CA ILE A 146 6.56 -3.48 4.24
C ILE A 146 7.67 -3.79 5.23
N TRP A 147 8.55 -4.75 4.91
CA TRP A 147 9.70 -5.08 5.73
C TRP A 147 10.67 -3.90 5.87
N LEU A 148 11.06 -3.25 4.76
CA LEU A 148 11.93 -2.07 4.78
C LEU A 148 11.32 -0.92 5.58
N PHE A 149 10.07 -0.54 5.30
CA PHE A 149 9.38 0.53 6.04
C PHE A 149 9.23 0.21 7.52
N SER A 150 8.99 -1.06 7.87
CA SER A 150 8.97 -1.50 9.27
C SER A 150 10.33 -1.33 9.95
N LEU A 151 11.42 -1.61 9.24
CA LEU A 151 12.78 -1.42 9.74
C LEU A 151 13.08 0.06 9.99
N GLY A 152 12.69 0.94 9.06
CA GLY A 152 12.80 2.39 9.26
C GLY A 152 12.00 2.91 10.45
N ALA A 153 10.76 2.44 10.59
CA ALA A 153 9.92 2.81 11.72
C ALA A 153 10.44 2.23 13.05
N ASN A 154 11.05 1.05 13.04
CA ASN A 154 11.74 0.51 14.21
C ASN A 154 12.89 1.41 14.65
N TYR A 155 13.71 1.88 13.71
CA TYR A 155 14.79 2.80 14.01
C TYR A 155 14.30 4.16 14.51
N ALA A 156 13.22 4.70 13.91
CA ALA A 156 12.72 6.03 14.22
C ALA A 156 11.90 6.12 15.51
N VAL A 157 11.06 5.10 15.79
CA VAL A 157 10.08 5.14 16.88
C VAL A 157 9.96 3.82 17.67
N GLY A 158 10.78 2.81 17.41
CA GLY A 158 10.68 1.53 18.13
C GLY A 158 9.38 0.76 17.81
N PHE A 159 8.90 0.87 16.56
CA PHE A 159 7.59 0.40 16.11
C PHE A 159 7.22 -1.02 16.56
N SER A 160 8.07 -2.03 16.38
CA SER A 160 7.82 -3.42 16.77
C SER A 160 7.58 -3.55 18.28
N LYS A 161 8.40 -2.89 19.11
CA LYS A 161 8.24 -2.91 20.57
C LYS A 161 6.90 -2.29 20.97
N ILE A 162 6.53 -1.17 20.38
CA ILE A 162 5.24 -0.52 20.66
C ILE A 162 4.06 -1.40 20.25
N LEU A 163 4.17 -2.15 19.14
CA LEU A 163 3.12 -3.07 18.72
C LEU A 163 3.01 -4.28 19.66
N GLU A 164 4.13 -4.78 20.14
CA GLU A 164 4.17 -5.88 21.10
C GLU A 164 3.63 -5.43 22.45
N ASP A 165 3.97 -4.23 22.91
CA ASP A 165 3.40 -3.63 24.13
C ASP A 165 1.88 -3.39 24.03
N ARG A 166 1.32 -3.23 22.82
CA ARG A 166 -0.11 -2.92 22.60
C ARG A 166 -0.98 -4.11 22.24
N PHE A 167 -0.44 -5.03 21.46
CA PHE A 167 -1.16 -6.14 20.84
C PHE A 167 -0.46 -7.48 21.05
N GLY A 168 0.70 -7.48 21.73
CA GLY A 168 1.33 -8.70 22.18
C GLY A 168 0.37 -9.48 23.08
N LYS A 169 0.63 -10.78 23.18
CA LYS A 169 -0.13 -11.64 24.07
C LYS A 169 0.20 -11.23 25.51
N GLU A 170 -0.56 -10.30 26.07
CA GLU A 170 -0.76 -10.36 27.51
C GLU A 170 -1.29 -11.77 27.79
N LYS A 171 -0.56 -12.49 28.65
CA LYS A 171 -1.13 -13.59 29.42
C LYS A 171 -2.49 -13.09 29.91
N GLU A 172 -3.51 -13.94 29.94
CA GLU A 172 -4.78 -13.61 30.58
C GLU A 172 -4.53 -13.29 32.07
N GLU A 173 -4.01 -12.12 32.39
CA GLU A 173 -4.11 -11.53 33.69
C GLU A 173 -5.59 -11.18 33.79
N LYS A 174 -6.33 -12.09 34.41
CA LYS A 174 -7.67 -11.82 34.93
C LYS A 174 -7.52 -10.69 35.94
N TYR A 175 -7.47 -9.45 35.46
CA TYR A 175 -7.67 -8.28 36.29
C TYR A 175 -8.97 -8.52 37.06
N LYS A 176 -8.89 -8.58 38.38
CA LYS A 176 -10.09 -8.70 39.20
C LYS A 176 -10.94 -7.46 38.95
N GLU A 177 -12.26 -7.61 38.79
CA GLU A 177 -13.17 -6.46 38.65
C GLU A 177 -12.99 -5.42 39.77
N SER A 178 -12.49 -5.84 40.95
CA SER A 178 -12.14 -4.95 42.05
C SER A 178 -10.95 -4.02 41.80
N GLU A 179 -10.09 -4.33 40.83
CA GLU A 179 -8.92 -3.52 40.44
C GLU A 179 -9.21 -2.64 39.23
N MET A 180 -10.34 -2.88 38.54
CA MET A 180 -10.80 -2.02 37.47
C MET A 180 -11.58 -0.84 38.05
N SER A 181 -11.10 0.37 37.82
CA SER A 181 -11.86 1.56 38.19
C SER A 181 -13.23 1.53 37.47
N PRO A 182 -14.34 1.89 38.13
CA PRO A 182 -15.65 1.95 37.50
C PRO A 182 -15.72 2.94 36.31
N PHE A 183 -14.67 3.75 36.11
CA PHE A 183 -14.53 4.71 35.02
C PHE A 183 -13.69 4.18 33.82
N SER A 184 -13.11 2.98 33.86
CA SER A 184 -12.24 2.45 32.79
C SER A 184 -12.95 1.57 31.75
N ILE A 185 -14.25 1.31 31.90
CA ILE A 185 -15.00 0.49 30.96
C ILE A 185 -15.44 1.34 29.74
N TYR A 186 -14.50 1.63 28.85
CA TYR A 186 -14.83 2.13 27.51
C TYR A 186 -15.14 0.95 26.58
N LYS A 187 -16.40 0.81 26.19
CA LYS A 187 -16.91 -0.20 25.24
C LYS A 187 -16.25 -0.13 23.85
N SER A 188 -15.64 1.01 23.51
CA SER A 188 -14.91 1.25 22.24
C SER A 188 -13.39 0.97 22.38
N GLY A 189 -12.80 1.16 23.56
CA GLY A 189 -11.37 0.88 23.80
C GLY A 189 -11.05 -0.61 23.95
N THR A 190 -11.98 -1.38 24.54
CA THR A 190 -11.81 -2.83 24.76
C THR A 190 -11.82 -3.66 23.48
N LEU A 191 -12.48 -3.18 22.40
CA LEU A 191 -12.45 -3.85 21.10
C LEU A 191 -11.10 -3.68 20.38
N MET A 192 -10.46 -2.51 20.49
CA MET A 192 -9.15 -2.26 19.89
C MET A 192 -8.02 -3.09 20.51
N GLN A 193 -8.15 -3.48 21.78
CA GLN A 193 -7.19 -4.34 22.48
C GLN A 193 -7.35 -5.83 22.18
N ARG A 194 -8.56 -6.30 21.84
CA ARG A 194 -8.80 -7.74 21.56
C ARG A 194 -8.36 -8.20 20.17
N GLN A 195 -8.24 -7.29 19.20
CA GLN A 195 -7.83 -7.66 17.84
C GLN A 195 -6.31 -7.63 17.70
N ALA A 196 -5.76 -8.69 17.10
CA ALA A 196 -4.36 -8.73 16.67
C ALA A 196 -4.00 -7.50 15.83
N ALA A 197 -2.71 -7.15 15.80
CA ALA A 197 -2.24 -5.97 15.08
C ALA A 197 -2.55 -5.99 13.57
N TYR A 198 -2.74 -7.18 12.95
CA TYR A 198 -2.93 -7.36 11.50
C TYR A 198 -2.01 -6.46 10.65
N LYS A 199 -0.76 -6.30 11.12
CA LYS A 199 0.21 -5.33 10.63
C LYS A 199 0.31 -5.34 9.10
N TYR A 200 0.50 -6.51 8.50
CA TYR A 200 0.63 -6.64 7.05
C TYR A 200 -0.62 -6.15 6.29
N LYS A 201 -1.83 -6.52 6.71
CA LYS A 201 -3.06 -6.08 6.03
C LYS A 201 -3.23 -4.56 6.06
N MET A 202 -2.89 -3.93 7.20
CA MET A 202 -3.00 -2.48 7.33
C MET A 202 -1.92 -1.75 6.53
N LEU A 203 -0.67 -2.19 6.59
CA LEU A 203 0.42 -1.58 5.82
C LEU A 203 0.24 -1.80 4.31
N MET A 204 -0.35 -2.92 3.87
CA MET A 204 -0.70 -3.13 2.47
C MET A 204 -1.69 -2.09 1.92
N CYS A 205 -2.48 -1.44 2.78
CA CYS A 205 -3.38 -0.37 2.34
C CYS A 205 -2.62 0.88 1.86
N ALA A 206 -1.36 1.06 2.28
CA ALA A 206 -0.52 2.16 1.80
C ALA A 206 -0.13 2.03 0.31
N PHE A 207 -0.34 0.87 -0.31
CA PHE A 207 -0.10 0.64 -1.74
C PHE A 207 -1.32 0.95 -2.62
N ALA A 208 -2.40 1.50 -2.07
CA ALA A 208 -3.55 1.96 -2.85
C ALA A 208 -3.20 2.88 -4.05
N PRO A 209 -2.20 3.79 -3.97
CA PRO A 209 -1.82 4.64 -5.10
C PRO A 209 -1.47 3.87 -6.37
N LEU A 210 -0.93 2.65 -6.22
CA LEU A 210 -0.59 1.80 -7.37
C LEU A 210 -1.83 1.40 -8.19
N LEU A 211 -3.03 1.38 -7.61
CA LEU A 211 -4.26 1.13 -8.37
C LEU A 211 -4.51 2.23 -9.40
N LEU A 212 -4.42 3.49 -8.96
CA LEU A 212 -4.60 4.64 -9.82
C LEU A 212 -3.48 4.72 -10.87
N ILE A 213 -2.24 4.54 -10.43
CA ILE A 213 -1.07 4.64 -11.30
C ILE A 213 -1.06 3.53 -12.35
N ASN A 214 -1.32 2.28 -11.97
CA ASN A 214 -1.40 1.19 -12.94
C ASN A 214 -2.56 1.41 -13.94
N THR A 215 -3.68 2.01 -13.50
CA THR A 215 -4.76 2.41 -14.41
C THR A 215 -4.29 3.47 -15.42
N ILE A 216 -3.60 4.51 -14.95
CA ILE A 216 -3.02 5.55 -15.82
C ILE A 216 -2.00 4.94 -16.79
N LYS A 217 -1.14 4.02 -16.33
CA LYS A 217 -0.18 3.34 -17.19
C LYS A 217 -0.85 2.54 -18.30
N ILE A 218 -1.92 1.82 -18.00
CA ILE A 218 -2.69 1.08 -19.01
C ILE A 218 -3.19 2.05 -20.10
N LEU A 219 -3.71 3.21 -19.71
CA LEU A 219 -4.17 4.24 -20.65
C LEU A 219 -3.01 4.79 -21.50
N ILE A 220 -1.85 5.06 -20.90
CA ILE A 220 -0.66 5.52 -21.63
C ILE A 220 -0.20 4.45 -22.63
N ILE A 221 -0.14 3.18 -22.20
CA ILE A 221 0.25 2.05 -23.03
C ILE A 221 -0.65 1.94 -24.25
N LEU A 222 -1.98 2.00 -24.06
CA LEU A 222 -2.98 1.93 -25.13
C LEU A 222 -2.84 3.01 -26.22
N ILE A 223 -2.25 4.16 -25.88
CA ILE A 223 -2.14 5.30 -26.80
C ILE A 223 -0.72 5.40 -27.39
N ALA A 224 0.30 5.17 -26.56
CA ALA A 224 1.67 5.56 -26.86
C ALA A 224 2.58 4.39 -27.28
N LEU A 225 2.15 3.12 -27.21
CA LEU A 225 2.95 2.03 -27.73
C LEU A 225 2.92 1.98 -29.27
N PRO A 226 4.06 1.69 -29.93
CA PRO A 226 4.08 1.50 -31.37
C PRO A 226 3.32 0.23 -31.75
N THR A 227 2.51 0.30 -32.81
CA THR A 227 1.86 -0.89 -33.37
C THR A 227 2.84 -1.69 -34.20
N VAL A 228 2.88 -3.00 -34.00
CA VAL A 228 3.77 -3.91 -34.72
C VAL A 228 2.95 -4.97 -35.45
N ARG A 229 3.26 -5.18 -36.72
CA ARG A 229 2.64 -6.22 -37.55
C ARG A 229 3.43 -7.51 -37.41
N VAL A 230 2.72 -8.59 -37.10
CA VAL A 230 3.30 -9.93 -36.89
C VAL A 230 2.74 -10.88 -37.92
N ASP A 231 3.63 -11.57 -38.62
CA ASP A 231 3.29 -12.71 -39.46
C ASP A 231 3.82 -13.98 -38.81
N ILE A 232 2.92 -14.91 -38.47
CA ILE A 232 3.25 -16.22 -37.87
C ILE A 232 3.05 -17.31 -38.93
N SER A 233 3.51 -17.05 -40.15
CA SER A 233 3.47 -18.01 -41.26
C SER A 233 4.52 -19.12 -41.11
N SER A 234 5.66 -18.84 -40.45
CA SER A 234 6.79 -19.77 -40.29
C SER A 234 6.87 -20.47 -38.93
N GLY A 235 5.88 -20.30 -38.05
CA GLY A 235 5.82 -20.94 -36.73
C GLY A 235 6.78 -20.38 -35.67
N ASN A 236 7.76 -19.55 -36.07
CA ASN A 236 8.68 -18.90 -35.14
C ASN A 236 8.25 -17.46 -34.86
N PHE A 237 8.05 -17.15 -33.58
CA PHE A 237 7.85 -15.78 -33.13
C PHE A 237 9.18 -15.03 -33.20
N ASN A 238 9.24 -13.93 -33.94
CA ASN A 238 10.49 -13.20 -34.15
C ASN A 238 10.78 -12.31 -32.94
N ASP A 239 11.83 -12.63 -32.18
CA ASP A 239 12.23 -11.89 -30.97
C ASP A 239 12.41 -10.38 -31.20
N SER A 240 12.81 -9.97 -32.41
CA SER A 240 12.96 -8.56 -32.77
C SER A 240 11.66 -7.75 -32.65
N ILE A 241 10.51 -8.40 -32.68
CA ILE A 241 9.19 -7.78 -32.49
C ILE A 241 8.99 -7.39 -31.03
N LEU A 242 9.33 -8.28 -30.09
CA LEU A 242 9.28 -7.96 -28.65
C LEU A 242 10.30 -6.90 -28.30
N THR A 243 11.51 -6.99 -28.85
CA THR A 243 12.55 -5.98 -28.59
C THR A 243 12.06 -4.59 -28.97
N LYS A 244 11.39 -4.42 -30.13
CA LYS A 244 10.84 -3.13 -30.55
C LYS A 244 9.75 -2.58 -29.63
N ILE A 245 8.89 -3.45 -29.07
CA ILE A 245 7.83 -3.04 -28.15
C ILE A 245 8.45 -2.65 -26.80
N PHE A 246 9.40 -3.43 -26.29
CA PHE A 246 10.01 -3.22 -24.98
C PHE A 246 11.12 -2.17 -24.96
N SER A 247 11.74 -1.85 -26.11
CA SER A 247 12.70 -0.74 -26.24
C SER A 247 12.03 0.61 -26.47
N SER A 248 10.70 0.70 -26.39
CA SER A 248 9.97 1.95 -26.60
C SER A 248 10.25 2.95 -25.46
N PRO A 249 10.47 4.25 -25.77
CA PRO A 249 10.64 5.29 -24.75
C PRO A 249 9.41 5.45 -23.85
N THR A 250 8.25 4.94 -24.27
CA THR A 250 7.04 4.89 -23.45
C THR A 250 7.30 4.20 -22.11
N TRP A 251 8.10 3.13 -22.08
CA TRP A 251 8.41 2.43 -20.83
C TRP A 251 9.18 3.32 -19.84
N ALA A 252 10.12 4.13 -20.31
CA ALA A 252 10.85 5.06 -19.46
C ALA A 252 9.92 6.08 -18.78
N VAL A 253 8.87 6.55 -19.47
CA VAL A 253 7.85 7.43 -18.88
C VAL A 253 7.07 6.69 -17.77
N LEU A 254 6.68 5.44 -18.00
CA LEU A 254 5.98 4.63 -16.99
C LEU A 254 6.88 4.37 -15.76
N ASP A 255 8.18 4.21 -15.97
CA ASP A 255 9.18 3.99 -14.92
C ASP A 255 9.35 5.23 -14.03
N VAL A 256 9.36 6.42 -14.63
CA VAL A 256 9.39 7.70 -13.87
C VAL A 256 8.15 7.85 -13.00
N ILE A 257 6.96 7.53 -13.53
CA ILE A 257 5.71 7.60 -12.77
C ILE A 257 5.74 6.63 -11.58
N ASP A 258 6.28 5.43 -11.77
CA ASP A 258 6.50 4.46 -10.68
C ASP A 258 7.44 5.03 -9.61
N ALA A 259 8.59 5.55 -10.03
CA ALA A 259 9.59 6.09 -9.13
C ALA A 259 9.01 7.22 -8.26
N LEU A 260 8.25 8.15 -8.86
CA LEU A 260 7.59 9.23 -8.13
C LEU A 260 6.55 8.69 -7.13
N THR A 261 5.78 7.68 -7.52
CA THR A 261 4.76 7.07 -6.64
C THR A 261 5.41 6.39 -5.45
N MET A 262 6.53 5.69 -5.67
CA MET A 262 7.32 5.03 -4.62
C MET A 262 8.06 6.02 -3.71
N ALA A 263 8.56 7.13 -4.25
CA ALA A 263 9.31 8.12 -3.49
C ALA A 263 8.42 9.05 -2.66
N ILE A 264 7.20 9.34 -3.14
CA ILE A 264 6.35 10.39 -2.54
C ILE A 264 5.08 9.80 -1.92
N TRP A 265 4.25 9.14 -2.71
CA TRP A 265 2.89 8.81 -2.29
C TRP A 265 2.84 7.63 -1.31
N ILE A 266 3.53 6.53 -1.62
CA ILE A 266 3.59 5.36 -0.74
C ILE A 266 4.14 5.73 0.66
N PRO A 267 5.27 6.48 0.78
CA PRO A 267 5.79 6.91 2.08
C PRO A 267 4.80 7.71 2.93
N ILE A 268 4.02 8.59 2.29
CA ILE A 268 2.99 9.37 2.98
C ILE A 268 1.92 8.45 3.56
N LEU A 269 1.36 7.52 2.78
CA LEU A 269 0.34 6.60 3.28
C LEU A 269 0.90 5.60 4.29
N MET A 270 2.15 5.16 4.10
CA MET A 270 2.84 4.30 5.04
C MET A 270 3.03 5.00 6.39
N THR A 271 3.31 6.30 6.37
CA THR A 271 3.39 7.12 7.59
C THR A 271 2.07 7.13 8.33
N PHE A 272 0.94 7.33 7.64
CA PHE A 272 -0.37 7.26 8.27
C PHE A 272 -0.65 5.87 8.86
N ALA A 273 -0.37 4.81 8.10
CA ALA A 273 -0.58 3.44 8.56
C ALA A 273 0.21 3.12 9.84
N ILE A 274 1.52 3.43 9.84
CA ILE A 274 2.42 3.18 10.97
C ILE A 274 2.04 4.06 12.16
N ARG A 275 1.73 5.34 11.90
CA ARG A 275 1.29 6.28 12.94
C ARG A 275 0.03 5.80 13.63
N GLU A 276 -1.01 5.43 12.88
CA GLU A 276 -2.28 4.99 13.48
C GLU A 276 -2.11 3.66 14.23
N LEU A 277 -1.29 2.74 13.70
CA LEU A 277 -1.05 1.44 14.35
C LEU A 277 -0.26 1.60 15.67
N SER A 278 0.75 2.47 15.69
CA SER A 278 1.65 2.66 16.84
C SER A 278 1.39 3.89 17.69
N ASN A 279 0.40 4.73 17.35
CA ASN A 279 0.19 6.09 17.88
C ASN A 279 1.51 6.80 18.22
N SER A 280 2.44 6.80 17.27
CA SER A 280 3.78 7.39 17.43
C SER A 280 3.85 8.77 16.79
N SER A 281 5.02 9.41 16.85
CA SER A 281 5.29 10.72 16.24
C SER A 281 5.09 10.66 14.71
N THR A 282 4.22 11.53 14.17
CA THR A 282 3.99 11.63 12.72
C THR A 282 5.27 12.06 12.02
N PHE A 283 5.94 13.08 12.56
CA PHE A 283 7.11 13.67 11.94
C PHE A 283 8.29 12.69 11.81
N ARG A 284 8.59 11.93 12.88
CA ARG A 284 9.70 10.96 12.87
C ARG A 284 9.45 9.82 11.88
N VAL A 285 8.22 9.31 11.85
CA VAL A 285 7.84 8.25 10.92
C VAL A 285 7.87 8.76 9.48
N LEU A 286 7.40 9.98 9.24
CA LEU A 286 7.40 10.61 7.91
C LEU A 286 8.81 10.71 7.32
N ILE A 287 9.77 11.22 8.09
CA ILE A 287 11.17 11.33 7.65
C ILE A 287 11.72 9.94 7.30
N SER A 288 11.55 8.97 8.21
CA SER A 288 12.06 7.60 7.96
C SER A 288 11.43 6.96 6.73
N SER A 289 10.15 7.22 6.49
CA SER A 289 9.41 6.69 5.34
C SER A 289 9.88 7.34 4.04
N PHE A 290 10.10 8.66 4.02
CA PHE A 290 10.62 9.34 2.82
C PHE A 290 12.03 8.90 2.46
N ILE A 291 12.91 8.72 3.45
CA ILE A 291 14.28 8.23 3.22
C ILE A 291 14.23 6.86 2.55
N ILE A 292 13.44 5.93 3.09
CA ILE A 292 13.31 4.57 2.53
C ILE A 292 12.65 4.61 1.16
N GLY A 293 11.54 5.34 1.01
CA GLY A 293 10.84 5.44 -0.27
C GLY A 293 11.71 5.99 -1.38
N THR A 294 12.49 7.04 -1.07
CA THR A 294 13.43 7.64 -2.04
C THR A 294 14.56 6.68 -2.39
N ALA A 295 15.17 6.02 -1.40
CA ALA A 295 16.23 5.04 -1.64
C ALA A 295 15.75 3.86 -2.49
N VAL A 296 14.56 3.35 -2.20
CA VAL A 296 13.95 2.26 -3.00
C VAL A 296 13.60 2.73 -4.40
N ALA A 297 13.03 3.93 -4.54
CA ALA A 297 12.70 4.49 -5.86
C ALA A 297 13.95 4.63 -6.73
N ILE A 298 15.05 5.16 -6.17
CA ILE A 298 16.34 5.26 -6.86
C ILE A 298 16.85 3.88 -7.28
N PHE A 299 16.83 2.91 -6.36
CA PHE A 299 17.29 1.55 -6.63
C PHE A 299 16.49 0.88 -7.76
N PHE A 300 15.16 0.94 -7.72
CA PHE A 300 14.32 0.37 -8.77
C PHE A 300 14.40 1.12 -10.09
N PHE A 301 14.60 2.45 -10.05
CA PHE A 301 14.78 3.25 -11.25
C PHE A 301 16.06 2.84 -11.99
N PHE A 302 17.18 2.69 -11.28
CA PHE A 302 18.46 2.29 -11.88
C PHE A 302 18.56 0.81 -12.25
N LEU A 303 17.76 -0.07 -11.65
CA LEU A 303 17.70 -1.48 -12.05
C LEU A 303 16.98 -1.72 -13.39
N ARG A 304 16.25 -0.73 -13.92
CA ARG A 304 15.48 -0.92 -15.15
C ARG A 304 16.37 -0.72 -16.39
N PRO A 305 16.37 -1.68 -17.33
CA PRO A 305 17.22 -1.63 -18.53
C PRO A 305 16.80 -0.54 -19.52
N THR A 306 15.58 -0.02 -19.39
CA THR A 306 14.95 0.99 -20.28
C THR A 306 15.67 2.34 -20.33
N LEU A 307 16.54 2.64 -19.36
CA LEU A 307 17.26 3.92 -19.27
C LEU A 307 18.68 3.87 -19.83
N PHE A 308 19.26 2.68 -19.98
CA PHE A 308 20.66 2.51 -20.39
C PHE A 308 20.85 2.05 -21.84
N GLY A 309 19.75 1.85 -22.58
CA GLY A 309 19.78 1.50 -24.01
C GLY A 309 19.77 0.01 -24.26
#